data_AF-A0A9Q9NAS1-F1
#
_entry.id   AF-A0A9Q9NAS1-F1
#
_cell.length_a   1.000
_cell.length_b   1.000
_cell.length_c   1.000
_cell.angle_alpha   90.00
_cell.angle_beta   90.00
_cell.angle_gamma   90.00
#
_symmetry.space_group_name_H-M   'P 1'
#
loop_
_entity.id
_entity.type
_entity.pdbx_description
1 polymer ?
#
loop_
_entity_poly.entity_id
_entity_poly.type
_entity_poly.pdbx_seq_one_letter_code
_entity_poly.pdbx_strand_id
1 'polypeptide(L)'
;MSHNGKTIGTLKVRFSWLKPKMHYTDIHGNEFKIQTGLLSHGIVIKDERESELLKSKSSYFKIRTEHHVTINTDQYPSLLMMLLFQVAFEYFEVMRESASSSGAS
;
A
#
# COMPACT_ATOMS: atom_id res chain seq x y z
N MET A 1 -8.60 1.42 -11.20
CA MET A 1 -8.25 2.82 -10.86
C MET A 1 -8.30 3.65 -12.13
N SER A 2 -8.84 4.86 -12.07
CA SER A 2 -8.97 5.75 -13.24
C SER A 2 -8.56 7.19 -12.88
N HIS A 3 -8.13 7.94 -13.90
CA HIS A 3 -7.87 9.37 -13.84
C HIS A 3 -8.51 10.02 -15.08
N ASN A 4 -9.36 11.03 -14.88
CA ASN A 4 -10.11 11.70 -15.96
C ASN A 4 -10.88 10.72 -16.88
N GLY A 5 -11.51 9.70 -16.29
CA GLY A 5 -12.27 8.68 -17.02
C GLY A 5 -11.43 7.61 -17.73
N LYS A 6 -10.10 7.74 -17.74
CA LYS A 6 -9.19 6.72 -18.30
C LYS A 6 -8.67 5.79 -17.22
N THR A 7 -8.77 4.48 -17.45
CA THR A 7 -8.17 3.47 -16.56
C THR A 7 -6.65 3.66 -16.55
N ILE A 8 -6.07 3.74 -15.34
CA ILE A 8 -4.62 3.83 -15.12
C ILE A 8 -4.03 2.54 -14.56
N GLY A 9 -4.87 1.59 -14.15
CA GLY A 9 -4.45 0.28 -13.68
C GLY A 9 -5.51 -0.40 -12.83
N THR A 10 -5.23 -1.64 -12.45
CA THR A 10 -6.11 -2.49 -11.65
C THR A 10 -5.46 -2.79 -10.31
N LEU A 11 -6.15 -2.49 -9.23
CA LEU A 11 -5.76 -2.89 -7.88
C LEU A 11 -6.54 -4.15 -7.50
N LYS A 12 -5.84 -5.21 -7.12
CA LYS A 12 -6.40 -6.46 -6.63
C LYS A 12 -5.93 -6.71 -5.21
N VAL A 13 -6.86 -6.98 -4.33
CA VAL A 13 -6.57 -7.42 -2.97
C VAL A 13 -6.67 -8.94 -2.94
N ARG A 14 -5.61 -9.62 -2.48
CA ARG A 14 -5.63 -11.06 -2.24
C ARG A 14 -5.66 -11.28 -0.73
N PHE A 15 -6.74 -11.88 -0.26
CA PHE A 15 -6.84 -12.39 1.09
C PHE A 15 -5.95 -13.63 1.21
N SER A 16 -4.94 -13.56 2.07
CA SER A 16 -4.16 -14.72 2.50
C SER A 16 -4.36 -14.85 4.00
N TRP A 17 -4.44 -16.11 4.47
CA TRP A 17 -4.63 -16.43 5.88
C TRP A 17 -3.55 -15.83 6.81
N LEU A 18 -2.36 -15.53 6.28
CA LEU A 18 -1.25 -14.98 7.07
C LEU A 18 -1.22 -13.46 7.09
N LYS A 19 -1.29 -12.78 5.93
CA LYS A 19 -1.34 -11.32 5.81
C LYS A 19 -2.02 -10.90 4.51
N PRO A 20 -2.89 -9.88 4.52
CA PRO A 20 -3.44 -9.30 3.29
C PRO A 20 -2.32 -8.78 2.39
N LYS A 21 -2.40 -9.07 1.10
CA LYS A 21 -1.48 -8.57 0.07
C LYS A 21 -2.27 -7.85 -1.01
N MET A 22 -1.77 -6.72 -1.49
CA MET A 22 -2.35 -6.06 -2.65
C MET A 22 -1.39 -6.10 -3.82
N HIS A 23 -1.96 -6.17 -5.00
CA HIS A 23 -1.25 -6.17 -6.26
C HIS A 23 -1.87 -5.09 -7.13
N TYR A 24 -1.04 -4.17 -7.62
CA TYR A 24 -1.45 -3.22 -8.63
C TYR A 24 -0.81 -3.60 -9.95
N THR A 25 -1.59 -3.60 -11.03
CA THR A 25 -1.09 -3.80 -12.39
C THR A 25 -1.45 -2.56 -13.20
N ASP A 26 -0.46 -1.87 -13.77
CA ASP A 26 -0.72 -0.71 -14.61
C ASP A 26 -1.21 -1.12 -16.01
N ILE A 27 -1.51 -0.12 -16.86
CA ILE A 27 -1.97 -0.35 -18.24
C ILE A 27 -0.88 -0.88 -19.18
N HIS A 28 0.39 -0.84 -18.77
CA HIS A 28 1.53 -1.35 -19.51
C HIS A 28 1.92 -2.77 -19.08
N GLY A 29 1.22 -3.32 -18.08
CA GLY A 29 1.45 -4.66 -17.54
C GLY A 29 2.46 -4.71 -16.40
N ASN A 30 2.98 -3.59 -15.92
CA ASN A 30 3.90 -3.57 -14.78
C ASN A 30 3.15 -3.94 -13.50
N GLU A 31 3.67 -4.91 -12.74
CA GLU A 31 3.09 -5.33 -11.47
C GLU A 31 3.82 -4.75 -10.25
N PHE A 32 3.05 -4.20 -9.31
CA PHE A 32 3.52 -3.75 -8.01
C PHE A 32 2.91 -4.57 -6.88
N LYS A 33 3.77 -5.18 -6.06
CA LYS A 33 3.40 -5.90 -4.84
C LYS A 33 3.40 -4.92 -3.67
N ILE A 34 2.28 -4.83 -2.98
CA ILE A 34 2.07 -3.92 -1.86
C ILE A 34 1.80 -4.74 -0.60
N GLN A 35 2.58 -4.48 0.44
CA GLN A 35 2.53 -5.22 1.70
C GLN A 35 2.82 -4.32 2.90
N THR A 36 2.36 -4.76 4.07
CA THR A 36 2.75 -4.14 5.34
C THR A 36 4.21 -4.48 5.67
N GLY A 37 4.92 -3.53 6.28
CA GLY A 37 6.28 -3.74 6.77
C GLY A 37 6.32 -4.82 7.87
N LEU A 38 7.42 -5.58 7.95
CA LEU A 38 7.54 -6.71 8.88
C LEU A 38 7.41 -6.32 10.37
N LEU A 39 7.84 -5.10 10.75
CA LEU A 39 7.94 -4.64 12.14
C LEU A 39 7.33 -3.25 12.37
N SER A 40 6.67 -2.68 11.37
CA SER A 40 6.16 -1.31 11.41
C SER A 40 4.81 -1.23 10.72
N HIS A 41 3.94 -0.31 11.16
CA HIS A 41 2.71 0.13 10.47
C HIS A 41 2.96 0.80 9.09
N GLY A 42 4.14 0.59 8.52
CA GLY A 42 4.56 1.10 7.24
C GLY A 42 4.10 0.23 6.08
N ILE A 43 4.15 0.82 4.89
CA ILE A 43 3.84 0.17 3.61
C ILE A 43 5.13 0.00 2.84
N VAL A 44 5.27 -1.15 2.17
CA VAL A 44 6.36 -1.41 1.23
C VAL A 44 5.72 -1.76 -0.12
N ILE A 45 6.16 -1.06 -1.16
CA ILE A 45 5.78 -1.33 -2.56
C ILE A 45 7.02 -1.82 -3.30
N LYS A 46 6.88 -2.94 -3.99
CA LYS A 46 7.94 -3.54 -4.79
C LYS A 46 7.50 -3.82 -6.21
N ASP A 47 8.44 -3.80 -7.14
CA ASP A 47 8.22 -4.26 -8.53
C ASP A 47 8.33 -5.79 -8.65
N GLU A 48 8.21 -6.28 -9.89
CA GLU A 48 8.39 -7.70 -10.26
C GLU A 48 9.79 -8.25 -9.96
N ARG A 49 10.80 -7.38 -9.95
CA ARG A 49 12.21 -7.72 -9.65
C ARG A 49 12.50 -7.69 -8.16
N GLU A 50 11.47 -7.50 -7.33
CA GLU A 50 11.58 -7.31 -5.87
C GLU A 50 12.33 -6.04 -5.45
N SER A 51 12.54 -5.09 -6.36
CA SER A 51 13.10 -3.78 -6.08
C SER A 51 12.11 -2.97 -5.24
N GLU A 52 12.58 -2.38 -4.14
CA GLU A 52 11.74 -1.52 -3.30
C GLU A 52 11.53 -0.17 -4.01
N LEU A 53 10.30 0.09 -4.48
CA LEU A 53 9.92 1.33 -5.14
C LEU A 53 9.49 2.41 -4.15
N LEU A 54 8.85 1.99 -3.05
CA LEU A 54 8.42 2.86 -1.97
C LEU A 54 8.48 2.12 -0.65
N LYS A 55 8.88 2.85 0.40
CA LYS A 55 8.77 2.40 1.78
C LYS A 55 8.28 3.53 2.65
N SER A 56 7.37 3.22 3.57
CA SER A 56 6.98 4.16 4.60
C SER A 56 7.28 3.63 6.01
N LYS A 57 7.44 4.57 6.94
CA LYS A 57 7.39 4.34 8.38
C LYS A 57 6.24 5.16 8.93
N SER A 58 5.32 4.49 9.60
CA SER A 58 4.16 5.15 10.22
C SER A 58 4.30 5.11 11.73
N SER A 59 4.17 6.26 12.38
CA SER A 59 4.17 6.38 13.84
C SER A 59 2.89 7.06 14.32
N TYR A 60 2.31 6.54 15.40
CA TYR A 60 1.15 7.14 16.05
C TYR A 60 1.64 8.02 17.19
N PHE A 61 1.41 9.33 17.11
CA PHE A 61 1.75 10.26 18.19
C PHE A 61 0.50 11.01 18.66
N LYS A 62 0.11 10.74 19.91
CA LYS A 62 -1.03 11.33 20.64
C LYS A 62 -2.40 11.08 19.99
N ILE A 63 -2.64 11.56 18.77
CA ILE A 63 -3.91 11.40 18.01
C ILE A 63 -3.68 11.49 16.48
N ARG A 64 -2.43 11.61 16.01
CA ARG A 64 -2.10 11.76 14.58
C ARG A 64 -1.18 10.65 14.14
N THR A 65 -1.49 10.08 12.97
CA THR A 65 -0.58 9.19 12.28
C THR A 65 0.35 10.03 11.42
N GLU A 66 1.64 9.94 11.69
CA GLU A 66 2.68 10.54 10.86
C GLU A 66 3.28 9.47 9.95
N HIS A 67 3.44 9.80 8.68
CA HIS A 67 4.02 8.92 7.68
C HIS A 67 5.28 9.54 7.10
N HIS A 68 6.42 8.92 7.36
CA HIS A 68 7.63 9.19 6.60
C HIS A 68 7.64 8.25 5.40
N VAL A 69 7.41 8.81 4.21
CA VAL A 69 7.40 8.06 2.94
C VAL A 69 8.69 8.34 2.17
N THR A 70 9.38 7.29 1.75
CA THR A 70 10.55 7.36 0.87
C THR A 70 10.20 6.68 -0.45
N ILE A 71 10.37 7.41 -1.56
CA ILE A 71 10.19 6.91 -2.92
C ILE A 71 11.57 6.64 -3.51
N ASN A 72 11.80 5.40 -3.91
CA ASN A 72 13.09 4.86 -4.32
C ASN A 72 13.09 4.48 -5.81
N THR A 73 12.44 5.28 -6.65
CA THR A 73 12.34 5.02 -8.09
C THR A 73 12.24 6.33 -8.88
N ASP A 74 12.90 6.37 -10.02
CA ASP A 74 12.79 7.40 -11.06
C ASP A 74 11.96 6.91 -12.26
N GLN A 75 11.65 5.61 -12.31
CA GLN A 75 10.94 4.95 -13.42
C GLN A 75 9.43 5.21 -13.39
N TYR A 76 8.88 5.52 -12.21
CA TYR A 76 7.44 5.69 -12.02
C TYR A 76 7.11 7.07 -11.43
N PRO A 77 5.99 7.70 -11.83
CA PRO A 77 5.59 8.99 -11.28
C PRO A 77 5.40 8.95 -9.76
N SER A 78 6.01 9.89 -9.03
CA SER A 78 5.90 9.95 -7.57
C SER A 78 4.46 10.07 -7.08
N LEU A 79 3.57 10.71 -7.85
CA LEU A 79 2.14 10.81 -7.55
C LEU A 79 1.44 9.44 -7.56
N LEU A 80 1.82 8.54 -8.48
CA LEU A 80 1.29 7.19 -8.49
C LEU A 80 1.73 6.42 -7.24
N MET A 81 3.01 6.54 -6.87
CA MET A 81 3.54 5.89 -5.67
C MET A 81 2.82 6.39 -4.42
N MET A 82 2.60 7.70 -4.29
CA MET A 82 1.84 8.29 -3.19
C MET A 82 0.37 7.84 -3.16
N LEU A 83 -0.28 7.74 -4.32
CA LEU A 83 -1.66 7.26 -4.42
C LEU A 83 -1.77 5.80 -3.95
N LEU A 84 -0.86 4.94 -4.41
CA LEU A 84 -0.83 3.53 -4.00
C LEU A 84 -0.52 3.39 -2.52
N PHE A 85 0.39 4.21 -1.98
CA PHE A 85 0.65 4.28 -0.55
C PHE A 85 -0.62 4.64 0.24
N GLN A 86 -1.33 5.71 -0.14
CA GLN A 86 -2.53 6.18 0.57
C GLN A 86 -3.62 5.11 0.59
N VAL A 87 -3.94 4.54 -0.58
CA VAL A 87 -4.96 3.49 -0.70
C VAL A 87 -4.60 2.26 0.12
N ALA A 88 -3.32 1.85 0.08
CA ALA A 88 -2.87 0.70 0.83
C ALA A 88 -2.93 0.92 2.33
N PHE A 89 -2.48 2.09 2.79
CA PHE A 89 -2.54 2.47 4.19
C PHE A 89 -3.97 2.46 4.72
N GLU A 90 -4.90 3.16 4.06
CA GLU A 90 -6.30 3.19 4.48
C GLU A 90 -6.93 1.80 4.56
N TYR A 91 -6.69 0.95 3.55
CA TYR A 91 -7.21 -0.41 3.57
C TYR A 91 -6.68 -1.21 4.76
N PHE A 92 -5.38 -1.15 5.04
CA PHE A 92 -4.80 -1.91 6.15
C PHE A 92 -5.24 -1.38 7.52
N GLU A 93 -5.49 -0.07 7.65
CA GLU A 93 -6.09 0.52 8.86
C GLU A 93 -7.50 -0.01 9.09
N VAL A 94 -8.37 0.02 8.06
CA VAL A 94 -9.74 -0.52 8.14
C VAL A 94 -9.74 -2.01 8.50
N MET A 95 -8.83 -2.79 7.92
CA MET A 95 -8.69 -4.21 8.26
C MET A 95 -8.29 -4.40 9.73
N ARG A 96 -7.39 -3.57 10.25
CA ARG A 96 -6.95 -3.64 11.64
C ARG A 96 -8.07 -3.28 12.61
N GLU A 97 -8.82 -2.22 12.32
CA GLU A 97 -9.98 -1.82 13.11
C GLU A 97 -11.03 -2.94 13.17
N SER A 98 -11.32 -3.56 12.02
CA SER A 98 -12.25 -4.69 11.92
C SER A 98 -11.78 -5.91 12.71
N ALA A 99 -10.48 -6.21 12.70
CA ALA A 99 -9.93 -7.30 13.50
C ALA A 99 -10.03 -7.00 15.01
N SER A 100 -9.74 -5.76 15.43
CA SER A 100 -9.80 -5.35 16.83
C SER A 100 -11.22 -5.36 17.42
N SER A 101 -12.24 -5.04 16.61
CA SER A 101 -13.64 -5.09 17.04
C SER A 101 -14.18 -6.52 17.13
N SER A 102 -13.71 -7.43 16.26
CA SER A 102 -14.10 -8.85 16.28
C SER A 102 -13.46 -9.70 17.40
N GLY A 103 -12.40 -9.20 18.04
CA GLY A 103 -11.73 -9.87 19.17
C GLY A 103 -12.28 -9.49 20.55
N ALA A 104 -13.27 -8.59 20.60
CA ALA A 104 -13.86 -8.06 21.84
C ALA A 104 -15.22 -8.70 22.22
N SER A 105 -15.62 -9.77 21.52
CA SER A 105 -16.88 -10.51 21.71
C SER A 105 -16.66 -11.90 22.27
#